data_AF-A0A6B3ECH1-F1
#
_entry.id   AF-A0A6B3ECH1-F1
#
_cell.length_a   1.000
_cell.length_b   1.000
_cell.length_c   1.000
_cell.angle_alpha   90.00
_cell.angle_beta   90.00
_cell.angle_gamma   90.00
#
_symmetry.space_group_name_H-M   'P 1'
#
loop_
_entity.id
_entity.type
_entity.pdbx_description
1 polymer ?
#
loop_
_entity_poly.entity_id
_entity_poly.type
_entity_poly.pdbx_seq_one_letter_code
_entity_poly.pdbx_strand_id
1 'polypeptide(L)'
;FRVADALVGWVLEQPGAEDVRSLNPVVGECNDGLLSDIRSRPVGEEHVRAALASASAGPVAEGCVGAGTGMSALGFKAGIGTSSRVLPLAGRDVTLGALVQANFGGTLRLGS
;
A
#
# COMPACT_ATOMS: atom_id res chain seq x y z
N PHE A 1 -2.24 -13.39 -9.55
CA PHE A 1 -2.42 -11.93 -9.53
C PHE A 1 -3.85 -11.54 -9.12
N ARG A 2 -4.32 -11.92 -7.91
CA ARG A 2 -5.73 -11.67 -7.50
C ARG A 2 -6.05 -10.18 -7.32
N VAL A 3 -5.11 -9.42 -6.76
CA VAL A 3 -5.30 -7.98 -6.51
C VAL A 3 -5.40 -7.19 -7.81
N ALA A 4 -4.53 -7.48 -8.79
CA ALA A 4 -4.57 -6.82 -10.10
C ALA A 4 -5.88 -7.10 -10.85
N ASP A 5 -6.34 -8.35 -10.81
CA ASP A 5 -7.60 -8.77 -11.43
C ASP A 5 -8.82 -8.08 -10.80
N ALA A 6 -8.92 -8.09 -9.47
CA ALA A 6 -9.96 -7.38 -8.74
C ALA A 6 -9.93 -5.86 -8.96
N LEU A 7 -8.74 -5.26 -9.04
CA LEU A 7 -8.57 -3.83 -9.34
C LEU A 7 -9.07 -3.52 -10.76
N VAL A 8 -8.75 -4.34 -11.76
CA VAL A 8 -9.24 -4.18 -13.13
C VAL A 8 -10.76 -4.25 -13.17
N GLY A 9 -11.36 -5.27 -12.52
CA GLY A 9 -12.81 -5.41 -12.43
C GLY A 9 -13.47 -4.18 -11.80
N TRP A 10 -12.96 -3.73 -10.66
CA TRP A 10 -13.48 -2.54 -9.99
C TRP A 10 -13.37 -1.27 -10.85
N VAL A 11 -12.26 -1.07 -11.57
CA VAL A 11 -12.08 0.11 -12.45
C VAL A 11 -13.07 0.10 -13.61
N LEU A 12 -13.30 -1.06 -14.24
CA LEU A 12 -14.24 -1.18 -15.36
C LEU A 12 -15.70 -0.97 -14.96
N GLU A 13 -16.02 -1.10 -13.67
CA GLU A 13 -17.35 -0.81 -13.12
C GLU A 13 -17.56 0.69 -12.81
N GLN A 14 -16.52 1.51 -12.85
CA GLN A 14 -16.66 2.93 -12.52
C GLN A 14 -17.36 3.72 -13.64
N PRO A 15 -18.20 4.72 -13.30
CA PRO A 15 -18.76 5.61 -14.31
C PRO A 15 -17.68 6.26 -15.18
N GLY A 16 -17.84 6.25 -16.50
CA GLY A 16 -16.85 6.77 -17.45
C GLY A 16 -15.82 5.74 -17.94
N ALA A 17 -15.94 4.47 -17.52
CA ALA A 17 -15.07 3.38 -17.98
C ALA A 17 -15.62 2.61 -19.19
N GLU A 18 -16.77 3.01 -19.76
CA GLU A 18 -17.53 2.24 -20.77
C GLU A 18 -16.72 1.97 -22.05
N ASP A 19 -15.88 2.92 -22.46
CA ASP A 19 -15.05 2.83 -23.66
C ASP A 19 -13.58 2.44 -23.36
N VAL A 20 -13.27 2.04 -22.12
CA VAL A 20 -11.91 1.65 -21.73
C VAL A 20 -11.49 0.38 -22.47
N ARG A 21 -10.45 0.50 -23.30
CA ARG A 21 -9.94 -0.60 -24.13
C ARG A 21 -8.81 -1.41 -23.48
N SER A 22 -8.09 -0.81 -22.55
CA SER A 22 -6.96 -1.44 -21.87
C SER A 22 -6.72 -0.77 -20.53
N LEU A 23 -6.31 -1.55 -19.55
CA LEU A 23 -5.91 -1.09 -18.22
C LEU A 23 -4.54 -1.65 -17.87
N ASN A 24 -3.73 -0.83 -17.20
CA ASN A 24 -2.44 -1.25 -16.64
C ASN A 24 -2.52 -1.14 -15.10
N PRO A 25 -3.02 -2.18 -14.41
CA PRO A 25 -3.13 -2.15 -12.95
C PRO A 25 -1.74 -2.08 -12.31
N VAL A 26 -1.51 -1.08 -11.46
CA VAL A 26 -0.27 -0.94 -10.70
C VAL A 26 -0.43 -1.65 -9.37
N VAL A 27 0.33 -2.73 -9.17
CA VAL A 27 0.33 -3.51 -7.91
C VAL A 27 1.75 -3.74 -7.46
N GLY A 28 2.08 -3.23 -6.27
CA GLY A 28 3.33 -3.53 -5.55
C GLY A 28 3.10 -4.60 -4.48
N GLU A 29 4.16 -5.27 -4.06
CA GLU A 29 4.11 -6.31 -3.04
C GLU A 29 5.30 -6.23 -2.08
N CYS A 30 5.18 -6.94 -0.97
CA CYS A 30 6.27 -7.38 -0.12
C CYS A 30 5.94 -8.78 0.40
N ASN A 31 6.96 -9.59 0.70
CA ASN A 31 6.77 -10.93 1.24
C ASN A 31 6.59 -10.91 2.77
N ASP A 32 5.40 -11.27 3.25
CA ASP A 32 5.03 -11.34 4.67
C ASP A 32 5.07 -12.76 5.26
N GLY A 33 5.68 -13.72 4.55
CA GLY A 33 5.67 -15.15 4.90
C GLY A 33 6.31 -15.52 6.24
N LEU A 34 7.00 -14.57 6.91
CA LEU A 34 7.48 -14.74 8.28
C LEU A 34 6.33 -14.75 9.29
N LEU A 35 5.32 -13.89 9.09
CA LEU A 35 4.22 -13.67 10.04
C LEU A 35 2.86 -14.10 9.50
N SER A 36 2.77 -14.45 8.22
CA SER A 36 1.53 -14.83 7.54
C SER A 36 1.66 -16.15 6.79
N ASP A 37 0.56 -16.91 6.73
CA ASP A 37 0.47 -18.05 5.80
C ASP A 37 0.22 -17.55 4.37
N ILE A 38 1.29 -17.05 3.74
CA ILE A 38 1.25 -16.50 2.38
C ILE A 38 0.81 -17.54 1.34
N ARG A 39 1.00 -18.83 1.62
CA ARG A 39 0.65 -19.93 0.71
C ARG A 39 -0.85 -20.20 0.66
N SER A 40 -1.57 -19.97 1.77
CA SER A 40 -3.03 -20.01 1.79
C SER A 40 -3.68 -18.96 0.89
N ARG A 41 -2.95 -17.89 0.55
CA ARG A 41 -3.39 -16.77 -0.29
C ARG A 41 -4.72 -16.19 0.24
N PRO A 42 -4.75 -15.64 1.46
CA PRO A 42 -5.99 -15.25 2.12
C PRO A 42 -6.64 -13.99 1.52
N VAL A 43 -5.86 -13.16 0.82
CA VAL A 43 -6.36 -11.94 0.17
C VAL A 43 -7.18 -12.28 -1.09
N GLY A 44 -8.43 -11.79 -1.11
CA GLY A 44 -9.43 -11.96 -2.16
C GLY A 44 -9.98 -10.64 -2.70
N GLU A 45 -10.94 -10.73 -3.61
CA GLU A 45 -11.55 -9.58 -4.29
C GLU A 45 -12.29 -8.65 -3.31
N GLU A 46 -13.02 -9.25 -2.35
CA GLU A 46 -13.76 -8.54 -1.31
C GLU A 46 -12.87 -7.62 -0.48
N HIS A 47 -11.63 -8.06 -0.19
CA HIS A 47 -10.65 -7.26 0.53
C HIS A 47 -10.17 -6.07 -0.31
N VAL A 48 -9.96 -6.27 -1.61
CA VAL A 48 -9.55 -5.20 -2.54
C VAL A 48 -10.65 -4.16 -2.68
N ARG A 49 -11.89 -4.61 -2.88
CA ARG A 49 -13.06 -3.72 -2.99
C ARG A 49 -13.29 -2.92 -1.71
N ALA A 50 -13.19 -3.57 -0.54
CA ALA A 50 -13.30 -2.88 0.74
C ALA A 50 -12.21 -1.81 0.93
N ALA A 51 -10.96 -2.10 0.53
CA ALA A 51 -9.86 -1.14 0.59
C ALA A 51 -10.08 0.05 -0.36
N LEU A 52 -10.53 -0.20 -1.60
CA LEU A 52 -10.85 0.85 -2.57
C LEU A 52 -12.03 1.73 -2.09
N ALA A 53 -13.08 1.13 -1.54
CA ALA A 53 -14.25 1.85 -1.05
C ALA A 53 -14.00 2.68 0.22
N SER A 54 -13.04 2.29 1.05
CA SER A 54 -12.70 2.99 2.29
C SER A 54 -11.57 4.02 2.16
N ALA A 55 -10.96 4.12 0.97
CA ALA A 55 -9.93 5.10 0.69
C ALA A 55 -10.46 6.52 0.92
N SER A 56 -9.73 7.31 1.70
CA SER A 56 -10.15 8.66 2.07
C SER A 56 -8.94 9.59 2.25
N ALA A 57 -9.20 10.90 2.16
CA ALA A 57 -8.23 11.92 2.52
C ALA A 57 -8.15 12.10 4.04
N GLY A 58 -7.08 12.76 4.51
CA GLY A 58 -6.86 13.04 5.93
C GLY A 58 -5.76 12.17 6.54
N PRO A 59 -5.77 11.95 7.87
CA PRO A 59 -4.79 11.11 8.54
C PRO A 59 -4.77 9.68 7.96
N VAL A 60 -3.57 9.18 7.67
CA VAL A 60 -3.36 7.82 7.16
C VAL A 60 -3.10 6.90 8.35
N ALA A 61 -3.76 5.74 8.38
CA ALA A 61 -3.45 4.72 9.37
C ALA A 61 -2.07 4.12 9.09
N GLU A 62 -1.23 4.04 10.13
CA GLU A 62 0.15 3.55 10.04
C GLU A 62 0.36 2.28 10.89
N GLY A 63 1.49 1.60 10.67
CA GLY A 63 1.87 0.37 11.37
C GLY A 63 1.31 -0.89 10.71
N CYS A 64 0.79 -1.80 11.54
CA CYS A 64 0.39 -3.15 11.13
C CYS A 64 -1.02 -3.18 10.52
N VAL A 65 -1.24 -2.38 9.47
CA VAL A 65 -2.54 -2.22 8.81
C VAL A 65 -2.44 -2.53 7.33
N GLY A 66 -3.55 -2.98 6.73
CA GLY A 66 -3.63 -3.30 5.31
C GLY A 66 -2.51 -4.27 4.88
N ALA A 67 -1.81 -3.92 3.81
CA ALA A 67 -0.70 -4.73 3.31
C ALA A 67 0.56 -4.66 4.21
N GLY A 68 0.62 -3.76 5.20
CA GLY A 68 1.66 -3.72 6.23
C GLY A 68 1.47 -4.73 7.37
N THR A 69 0.33 -5.42 7.43
CA THR A 69 -0.08 -6.29 8.56
C THR A 69 1.00 -7.31 8.92
N GLY A 70 1.49 -8.09 7.94
CA GLY A 70 2.48 -9.14 8.16
C GLY A 70 3.95 -8.72 7.98
N MET A 71 4.22 -7.42 7.80
CA MET A 71 5.56 -6.95 7.42
C MET A 71 6.52 -6.82 8.61
N SER A 72 7.81 -7.01 8.33
CA SER A 72 8.90 -6.87 9.30
C SER A 72 10.08 -6.12 8.68
N ALA A 73 10.75 -5.28 9.46
CA ALA A 73 11.93 -4.58 9.00
C ALA A 73 12.96 -4.47 10.11
N LEU A 74 14.24 -4.64 9.76
CA LEU A 74 15.36 -4.43 10.67
C LEU A 74 15.30 -5.24 11.99
N GLY A 75 14.67 -6.41 11.96
CA GLY A 75 14.50 -7.28 13.14
C GLY A 75 13.32 -6.90 14.04
N PHE A 76 12.50 -5.92 13.64
CA PHE A 76 11.33 -5.47 14.37
C PHE A 76 10.05 -5.59 13.53
N LYS A 77 8.90 -5.45 14.19
CA LYS A 77 7.63 -5.29 13.48
C LYS A 77 7.66 -4.01 12.66
N ALA A 78 7.20 -4.09 11.41
CA ALA A 78 7.08 -2.97 10.50
C ALA A 78 5.67 -2.90 9.91
N GLY A 79 5.50 -2.18 8.80
CA GLY A 79 4.21 -2.05 8.13
C GLY A 79 4.13 -0.79 7.29
N ILE A 80 2.97 -0.15 7.31
CA ILE A 80 2.74 1.12 6.61
C ILE A 80 3.37 2.26 7.41
N GLY A 81 4.07 3.15 6.71
CA GLY A 81 4.51 4.43 7.26
C GLY A 81 4.29 5.55 6.27
N THR A 82 4.11 6.77 6.74
CA THR A 82 3.98 7.95 5.89
C THR A 82 4.66 9.18 6.49
N SER A 83 5.05 10.11 5.62
CA SER A 83 5.49 11.43 6.05
C SER A 83 5.25 12.43 4.93
N SER A 84 5.13 13.71 5.27
CA SER A 84 5.03 14.78 4.29
C SER A 84 5.81 16.02 4.70
N ARG A 85 6.23 16.83 3.73
CA ARG A 85 6.88 18.12 3.93
C ARG A 85 6.34 19.13 2.93
N VAL A 86 6.19 20.37 3.39
CA VAL A 86 5.95 21.52 2.52
C VAL A 86 7.29 22.19 2.25
N LEU A 87 7.56 22.48 0.98
CA LEU A 87 8.80 23.09 0.54
C LEU A 87 8.53 24.18 -0.52
N PRO A 88 9.31 25.27 -0.54
CA PRO A 88 9.21 26.27 -1.58
C PRO A 88 9.87 25.77 -2.87
N LEU A 89 9.14 25.83 -3.99
CA LEU A 89 9.64 25.50 -5.33
C LEU A 89 9.14 26.53 -6.34
N ALA A 90 10.08 27.20 -7.03
CA ALA A 90 9.78 28.23 -8.04
C ALA A 90 8.77 29.30 -7.56
N GLY A 91 8.88 29.72 -6.29
CA GLY A 91 8.02 30.75 -5.70
C GLY A 91 6.62 30.27 -5.29
N ARG A 92 6.38 28.95 -5.21
CA ARG A 92 5.14 28.35 -4.71
C ARG A 92 5.44 27.29 -3.65
N ASP A 93 4.55 27.14 -2.68
CA ASP A 93 4.62 26.04 -1.74
C ASP A 93 4.13 24.75 -2.42
N VAL A 94 4.94 23.69 -2.31
CA VAL A 94 4.65 22.36 -2.84
C VAL A 94 4.70 21.35 -1.70
N THR A 95 3.76 20.41 -1.69
CA THR A 95 3.75 19.30 -0.72
C THR A 95 4.37 18.06 -1.33
N LEU A 96 5.43 17.55 -0.70
CA LEU A 96 5.97 16.22 -0.95
C LEU A 96 5.44 15.24 0.10
N GLY A 97 4.70 14.23 -0.33
CA GLY A 97 4.25 13.13 0.52
C GLY A 97 4.94 11.82 0.15
N ALA A 98 5.21 10.98 1.14
CA ALA A 98 5.71 9.63 0.96
C ALA A 98 4.86 8.64 1.76
N LEU A 99 4.54 7.50 1.17
CA LEU A 99 3.93 6.34 1.82
C LEU A 99 4.81 5.13 1.52
N VAL A 100 5.12 4.36 2.56
CA VAL A 100 6.00 3.19 2.48
C VAL A 100 5.30 1.96 3.06
N GLN A 101 5.55 0.80 2.45
CA GLN A 101 5.34 -0.50 3.05
C GLN A 101 6.71 -1.08 3.37
N ALA A 102 7.14 -0.96 4.63
CA ALA A 102 8.48 -1.34 5.03
C ALA A 102 8.57 -2.85 5.28
N ASN A 103 9.33 -3.55 4.45
CA ASN A 103 9.64 -4.96 4.63
C ASN A 103 11.02 -5.31 4.08
N PHE A 104 12.05 -5.20 4.92
CA PHE A 104 13.44 -5.44 4.50
C PHE A 104 14.31 -5.94 5.65
N GLY A 105 15.33 -6.73 5.32
CA GLY A 105 16.23 -7.33 6.30
C GLY A 105 17.14 -6.33 7.01
N GLY A 106 17.95 -6.85 7.93
CA GLY A 106 18.90 -6.09 8.74
C GLY A 106 18.55 -6.14 10.23
N THR A 107 19.33 -5.44 11.04
CA THR A 107 19.09 -5.30 12.48
C THR A 107 19.28 -3.84 12.84
N LEU A 108 18.23 -3.19 13.33
CA LEU A 108 18.36 -1.84 13.84
C LEU A 108 19.19 -1.90 15.13
N ARG A 109 20.36 -1.27 15.10
CA ARG A 109 21.20 -1.07 16.27
C ARG A 109 21.17 0.40 16.62
N LEU A 110 20.50 0.72 17.71
CA LEU A 110 20.65 2.02 18.36
C LEU A 110 21.91 1.90 19.23
N GLY A 111 22.82 2.87 19.11
CA GLY A 111 24.15 2.80 19.74
C GLY A 111 24.09 2.63 21.26
N SER A 112 25.17 2.10 21.81
CA SER A 112 25.59 2.29 23.21
C SER A 112 26.35 3.59 23.36
#